data_AF-A0A3D2MJS0-F1
#
_entry.id   AF-A0A3D2MJS0-F1
#
_cell.length_a   1.000
_cell.length_b   1.000
_cell.length_c   1.000
_cell.angle_alpha   90.00
_cell.angle_beta   90.00
_cell.angle_gamma   90.00
#
_symmetry.space_group_name_H-M   'P 1'
#
loop_
_entity.id
_entity.type
_entity.pdbx_description
1 polymer ?
#
loop_
_entity_poly.entity_id
_entity_poly.type
_entity_poly.pdbx_seq_one_letter_code
_entity_poly.pdbx_strand_id
1 'polypeptide(L)'
;FYGYPVNSTDAPNEPGTHIMQLTAEGPRNHRVFITTLRVFCWQYLAYDIDQPLDAADWLTFASQKLRELTAGAVHHDVVGDLTTLLERLTWYPHDVWLYLLASGWQRIGQEEHLMPRAGFVGDELGSAIIGSRLVRDVMNLCFLIERHYAPYSKWFGTAFQQLDCAKVFSPMLWSAQRAPTWKEREDALSEAYKYLAHLHNALAITEKLAETTSNFHNRPFKIIHGDIFAQAIVARITDPEVKRIASRPLIGSIDQYSDSTDIRSDSSWRSILRGLYV
;
A
#
# COMPACT_ATOMS: atom_id res chain seq x y z
N PHE A 1 27.31 9.47 23.04
CA PHE A 1 26.00 9.16 23.64
C PHE A 1 25.65 10.24 24.63
N TYR A 2 24.50 10.91 24.47
CA TYR A 2 24.02 12.05 25.26
C TYR A 2 23.67 11.72 26.73
N GLY A 3 24.41 10.82 27.39
CA GLY A 3 24.17 10.41 28.78
C GLY A 3 22.99 9.47 29.01
N TYR A 4 22.29 9.03 27.95
CA TYR A 4 21.15 8.10 28.09
C TYR A 4 21.59 6.72 28.58
N PRO A 5 20.81 6.09 29.49
CA PRO A 5 21.06 4.71 29.90
C PRO A 5 20.93 3.76 28.72
N VAL A 6 21.86 2.82 28.59
CA VAL A 6 21.87 1.82 27.51
C VAL A 6 21.35 0.45 27.95
N ASN A 7 20.84 0.31 29.16
CA ASN A 7 20.24 -0.94 29.62
C ASN A 7 18.71 -0.84 29.52
N SER A 8 18.07 -1.80 28.87
CA SER A 8 16.62 -1.89 28.73
C SER A 8 16.05 -2.93 29.68
N THR A 9 15.00 -2.57 30.41
CA THR A 9 14.19 -3.46 31.24
C THR A 9 12.73 -3.41 30.83
N ASP A 10 11.96 -4.44 31.14
CA ASP A 10 10.54 -4.48 30.80
C ASP A 10 9.78 -3.38 31.56
N ALA A 11 8.88 -2.70 30.86
CA ALA A 11 8.02 -1.71 31.47
C ALA A 11 7.03 -2.40 32.42
N PRO A 12 6.99 -2.05 33.73
CA PRO A 12 6.24 -2.81 34.73
C PRO A 12 4.75 -2.99 34.45
N ASN A 13 4.15 -2.08 33.67
CA ASN A 13 2.72 -2.05 33.37
C ASN A 13 2.41 -1.99 31.87
N GLU A 14 3.40 -2.23 31.01
CA GLU A 14 3.24 -2.20 29.56
C GLU A 14 3.94 -3.41 28.93
N PRO A 15 3.24 -4.56 28.85
CA PRO A 15 3.80 -5.77 28.26
C PRO A 15 4.35 -5.51 26.84
N GLY A 16 5.60 -5.91 26.61
CA GLY A 16 6.30 -5.70 25.33
C GLY A 16 6.89 -4.30 25.13
N THR A 17 6.67 -3.37 26.06
CA THR A 17 7.40 -2.10 26.13
C THR A 17 8.63 -2.27 27.01
N HIS A 18 9.71 -1.57 26.67
CA HIS A 18 10.93 -1.56 27.47
C HIS A 18 11.31 -0.12 27.81
N ILE A 19 11.81 0.07 29.03
CA ILE A 19 12.31 1.35 29.54
C ILE A 19 13.82 1.32 29.67
N MET A 20 14.46 2.47 29.46
CA MET A 20 15.90 2.62 29.69
C MET A 20 16.16 2.85 31.18
N GLN A 21 17.07 2.07 31.77
CA GLN A 21 17.43 2.15 33.18
C GLN A 21 18.95 2.30 33.36
N LEU A 22 19.37 3.18 34.27
CA LEU A 22 20.76 3.29 34.69
C LEU A 22 21.15 2.04 35.48
N THR A 23 22.27 1.43 35.13
CA THR A 23 22.90 0.35 35.90
C THR A 23 24.41 0.50 35.88
N ALA A 24 25.04 0.29 37.03
CA ALA A 24 26.50 0.23 37.17
C ALA A 24 27.06 -1.18 36.88
N GLU A 25 26.19 -2.19 36.81
CA GLU A 25 26.56 -3.61 36.70
C GLU A 25 26.35 -4.13 35.26
N GLY A 26 27.04 -5.22 34.92
CA GLY A 26 26.93 -5.91 33.64
C GLY A 26 26.63 -7.41 33.82
N PRO A 27 26.20 -8.12 32.76
CA PRO A 27 25.97 -7.66 31.39
C PRO A 27 24.70 -6.79 31.23
N ARG A 28 24.67 -5.90 30.23
CA ARG A 28 23.55 -4.97 29.97
C ARG A 28 22.69 -5.47 28.82
N ASN A 29 21.37 -5.35 28.94
CA ASN A 29 20.44 -5.58 27.85
C ASN A 29 20.35 -4.33 26.97
N HIS A 30 21.31 -4.15 26.08
CA HIS A 30 21.42 -2.96 25.24
C HIS A 30 20.57 -2.99 23.97
N ARG A 31 19.90 -4.13 23.68
CA ARG A 31 19.07 -4.34 22.48
C ARG A 31 19.77 -3.97 21.16
N VAL A 32 21.10 -4.05 21.15
CA VAL A 32 21.91 -3.91 19.92
C VAL A 32 22.10 -5.31 19.39
N PHE A 33 21.66 -5.52 18.16
CA PHE A 33 21.83 -6.78 17.44
C PHE A 33 22.96 -6.61 16.44
N ILE A 34 23.91 -7.53 16.43
CA ILE A 34 24.98 -7.59 15.44
C ILE A 34 24.58 -8.64 14.42
N THR A 35 24.49 -8.24 13.15
CA THR A 35 24.14 -9.12 12.04
C THR A 35 24.79 -8.62 10.76
N THR A 36 24.74 -9.42 9.70
CA THR A 36 25.12 -8.97 8.35
C THR A 36 23.91 -8.45 7.61
N LEU A 37 24.12 -7.59 6.60
CA LEU A 37 23.04 -7.07 5.77
C LEU A 37 22.24 -8.22 5.11
N ARG A 38 22.95 -9.23 4.58
CA ARG A 38 22.35 -10.43 3.97
C ARG A 38 21.43 -11.17 4.94
N VAL A 39 21.87 -11.42 6.18
CA VAL A 39 21.05 -12.11 7.20
C VAL A 39 19.85 -11.26 7.61
N PHE A 40 20.04 -9.95 7.79
CA PHE A 40 18.95 -9.04 8.09
C PHE A 40 17.88 -9.04 6.99
N CYS A 41 18.27 -8.89 5.73
CA CYS A 41 17.32 -8.92 4.60
C CYS A 41 16.63 -10.27 4.45
N TRP A 42 17.34 -11.37 4.67
CA TRP A 42 16.74 -12.70 4.66
C TRP A 42 15.67 -12.84 5.76
N GLN A 43 15.96 -12.40 6.98
CA GLN A 43 14.99 -12.48 8.08
C GLN A 43 13.80 -11.52 7.84
N TYR A 44 14.08 -10.29 7.43
CA TYR A 44 13.08 -9.23 7.36
C TYR A 44 12.20 -9.34 6.11
N LEU A 45 12.78 -9.65 4.95
CA LEU A 45 12.09 -9.72 3.66
C LEU A 45 11.97 -11.14 3.10
N ALA A 46 12.57 -12.17 3.70
CA ALA A 46 12.66 -13.52 3.10
C ALA A 46 13.22 -13.49 1.68
N TYR A 47 14.27 -12.69 1.49
CA TYR A 47 14.95 -12.46 0.22
C TYR A 47 16.46 -12.40 0.42
N ASP A 48 17.19 -13.03 -0.50
CA ASP A 48 18.66 -13.02 -0.54
C ASP A 48 19.14 -11.88 -1.44
N ILE A 49 19.83 -10.89 -0.86
CA ILE A 49 20.25 -9.65 -1.56
C ILE A 49 21.16 -9.87 -2.76
N ASP A 50 21.86 -11.01 -2.81
CA ASP A 50 22.77 -11.34 -3.91
C ASP A 50 22.04 -11.91 -5.13
N GLN A 51 20.74 -12.18 -5.02
CA GLN A 51 19.90 -12.65 -6.13
C GLN A 51 19.30 -11.47 -6.89
N PRO A 52 18.90 -11.63 -8.16
CA PRO A 52 18.05 -10.63 -8.83
C PRO A 52 16.70 -10.50 -8.10
N LEU A 53 16.02 -9.35 -8.29
CA LEU A 53 14.66 -9.13 -7.81
C LEU A 53 13.77 -9.23 -9.03
N ASP A 54 12.89 -10.21 -9.04
CA ASP A 54 11.90 -10.38 -10.11
C ASP A 54 10.58 -9.67 -9.76
N ALA A 55 9.65 -9.62 -10.71
CA ALA A 55 8.37 -8.95 -10.47
C ALA A 55 7.59 -9.60 -9.31
N ALA A 56 7.61 -10.94 -9.23
CA ALA A 56 6.92 -11.68 -8.17
C ALA A 56 7.49 -11.37 -6.77
N ASP A 57 8.78 -11.11 -6.65
CA ASP A 57 9.45 -10.70 -5.44
C ASP A 57 8.90 -9.37 -4.93
N TRP A 58 8.78 -8.38 -5.81
CA TRP A 58 8.21 -7.07 -5.48
C TRP A 58 6.75 -7.15 -5.06
N LEU A 59 5.95 -7.99 -5.71
CA LEU A 59 4.51 -8.14 -5.42
C LEU A 59 4.22 -8.91 -4.13
N THR A 60 5.25 -9.51 -3.52
CA THR A 60 5.15 -10.23 -2.23
C THR A 60 5.78 -9.48 -1.07
N PHE A 61 6.53 -8.39 -1.32
CA PHE A 61 6.96 -7.50 -0.24
C PHE A 61 5.81 -6.62 0.21
N ALA A 62 5.47 -6.69 1.50
CA ALA A 62 4.51 -5.76 2.08
C ALA A 62 5.10 -4.34 2.04
N SER A 63 4.30 -3.38 1.57
CA SER A 63 4.66 -1.96 1.49
C SER A 63 5.14 -1.41 2.84
N GLN A 64 4.54 -1.86 3.96
CA GLN A 64 4.98 -1.45 5.30
C GLN A 64 6.45 -1.84 5.57
N LYS A 65 6.90 -3.01 5.11
CA LYS A 65 8.27 -3.48 5.29
C LYS A 65 9.25 -2.70 4.43
N LEU A 66 8.87 -2.43 3.17
CA LEU A 66 9.67 -1.58 2.29
C LEU A 66 9.81 -0.18 2.88
N ARG A 67 8.73 0.39 3.43
CA ARG A 67 8.75 1.69 4.11
C ARG A 67 9.67 1.70 5.33
N GLU A 68 9.54 0.72 6.21
CA GLU A 68 10.36 0.59 7.43
C GLU A 68 11.85 0.48 7.09
N LEU A 69 12.20 -0.22 6.02
CA LEU A 69 13.58 -0.35 5.56
C LEU A 69 14.13 0.94 4.94
N THR A 70 13.33 1.62 4.11
CA THR A 70 13.78 2.74 3.27
C THR A 70 13.65 4.12 3.92
N ALA A 71 12.79 4.27 4.92
CA ALA A 71 12.56 5.57 5.58
C ALA A 71 13.49 5.83 6.78
N GLY A 72 14.31 4.86 7.18
CA GLY A 72 15.22 4.96 8.32
C GLY A 72 16.46 5.81 8.03
N ALA A 73 16.97 6.52 9.04
CA ALA A 73 18.23 7.26 8.92
C ALA A 73 19.44 6.30 8.93
N VAL A 74 20.33 6.44 7.94
CA VAL A 74 21.61 5.74 7.91
C VAL A 74 22.66 6.57 8.65
N HIS A 75 23.19 6.04 9.74
CA HIS A 75 24.20 6.74 10.56
C HIS A 75 25.64 6.48 10.12
N HIS A 76 25.92 5.29 9.55
CA HIS A 76 27.24 4.91 9.08
C HIS A 76 27.13 3.79 8.04
N ASP A 77 27.70 4.01 6.85
CA ASP A 77 27.79 3.02 5.77
C ASP A 77 29.01 3.31 4.89
N VAL A 78 30.21 2.98 5.37
CA VAL A 78 31.46 3.25 4.62
C VAL A 78 31.68 2.27 3.47
N VAL A 79 31.10 1.07 3.55
CA VAL A 79 31.24 0.02 2.52
C VAL A 79 30.28 0.30 1.35
N GLY A 80 29.10 0.86 1.62
CA GLY A 80 28.13 1.27 0.61
C GLY A 80 27.07 0.21 0.28
N ASP A 81 27.16 -1.00 0.86
CA ASP A 81 26.24 -2.10 0.57
C ASP A 81 24.80 -1.77 1.02
N LEU A 82 24.65 -1.09 2.17
CA LEU A 82 23.32 -0.69 2.66
C LEU A 82 22.72 0.38 1.74
N THR A 83 23.50 1.40 1.38
CA THR A 83 23.07 2.46 0.45
C THR A 83 22.65 1.85 -0.88
N THR A 84 23.45 0.94 -1.45
CA THR A 84 23.13 0.24 -2.71
C THR A 84 21.81 -0.54 -2.61
N LEU A 85 21.55 -1.22 -1.49
CA LEU A 85 20.28 -1.90 -1.25
C LEU A 85 19.11 -0.92 -1.17
N LEU A 86 19.26 0.19 -0.44
CA LEU A 86 18.20 1.18 -0.26
C LEU A 86 17.88 1.90 -1.57
N GLU A 87 18.88 2.19 -2.40
CA GLU A 87 18.69 2.71 -3.77
C GLU A 87 17.88 1.73 -4.63
N ARG A 88 18.21 0.45 -4.58
CA ARG A 88 17.47 -0.61 -5.29
C ARG A 88 16.02 -0.74 -4.80
N LEU A 89 15.77 -0.51 -3.51
CA LEU A 89 14.46 -0.61 -2.87
C LEU A 89 13.72 0.73 -2.79
N THR A 90 14.27 1.81 -3.37
CA THR A 90 13.71 3.16 -3.25
C THR A 90 12.28 3.22 -3.80
N TRP A 91 12.03 2.55 -4.93
CA TRP A 91 10.69 2.44 -5.49
C TRP A 91 10.53 1.18 -6.35
N TYR A 92 9.29 0.80 -6.62
CA TYR A 92 8.96 -0.29 -7.54
C TYR A 92 9.53 -0.05 -8.95
N PRO A 93 9.99 -1.10 -9.66
CA PRO A 93 10.25 -1.04 -11.09
C PRO A 93 9.01 -0.55 -11.85
N HIS A 94 9.21 0.14 -12.97
CA HIS A 94 8.14 0.84 -13.68
C HIS A 94 6.92 -0.04 -13.97
N ASP A 95 7.12 -1.22 -14.55
CA ASP A 95 6.01 -2.09 -14.94
C ASP A 95 5.34 -2.78 -13.75
N VAL A 96 6.08 -3.06 -12.67
CA VAL A 96 5.50 -3.50 -11.40
C VAL A 96 4.60 -2.41 -10.82
N TRP A 97 5.05 -1.15 -10.84
CA TRP A 97 4.24 -0.01 -10.42
C TRP A 97 2.97 0.16 -11.28
N LEU A 98 3.08 0.01 -12.61
CA LEU A 98 1.92 -0.01 -13.50
C LEU A 98 0.94 -1.15 -13.14
N TYR A 99 1.44 -2.35 -12.88
CA TYR A 99 0.60 -3.47 -12.45
C TYR A 99 -0.15 -3.18 -11.14
N LEU A 100 0.51 -2.56 -10.16
CA LEU A 100 -0.10 -2.18 -8.88
C LEU A 100 -1.18 -1.10 -9.05
N LEU A 101 -0.92 -0.09 -9.89
CA LEU A 101 -1.91 0.92 -10.25
C LEU A 101 -3.11 0.30 -10.97
N ALA A 102 -2.87 -0.56 -11.96
CA ALA A 102 -3.93 -1.26 -12.68
C ALA A 102 -4.79 -2.12 -11.74
N SER A 103 -4.14 -2.85 -10.83
CA SER A 103 -4.83 -3.67 -9.82
C SER A 103 -5.65 -2.81 -8.86
N GLY A 104 -5.15 -1.63 -8.45
CA GLY A 104 -5.91 -0.70 -7.61
C GLY A 104 -7.14 -0.13 -8.31
N TRP A 105 -7.00 0.27 -9.58
CA TRP A 105 -8.11 0.71 -10.41
C TRP A 105 -9.14 -0.41 -10.65
N GLN A 106 -8.67 -1.64 -10.89
CA GLN A 106 -9.52 -2.81 -11.06
C GLN A 106 -10.36 -3.10 -9.82
N ARG A 107 -9.78 -2.93 -8.61
CA ARG A 107 -10.51 -3.07 -7.34
C ARG A 107 -11.63 -2.04 -7.20
N ILE A 108 -11.39 -0.78 -7.59
CA ILE A 108 -12.45 0.23 -7.67
C ILE A 108 -13.53 -0.21 -8.66
N GLY A 109 -13.16 -0.58 -9.89
CA GLY A 109 -14.11 -1.00 -10.93
C GLY A 109 -14.98 -2.20 -10.55
N GLN A 110 -14.46 -3.11 -9.72
CA GLN A 110 -15.20 -4.29 -9.23
C GLN A 110 -16.26 -3.94 -8.19
N GLU A 111 -16.12 -2.84 -7.44
CA GLU A 111 -16.96 -2.53 -6.29
C GLU A 111 -17.75 -1.22 -6.39
N GLU A 112 -17.34 -0.29 -7.23
CA GLU A 112 -17.96 1.04 -7.35
C GLU A 112 -19.44 0.98 -7.70
N HIS A 113 -19.85 -0.02 -8.51
CA HIS A 113 -21.27 -0.23 -8.79
C HIS A 113 -21.98 -1.01 -7.67
N LEU A 114 -21.27 -1.77 -6.84
CA LEU A 114 -21.87 -2.60 -5.79
C LEU A 114 -22.31 -1.78 -4.58
N MET A 115 -21.50 -0.79 -4.18
CA MET A 115 -21.80 0.10 -3.05
C MET A 115 -23.20 0.74 -3.15
N PRO A 116 -23.56 1.47 -4.23
CA PRO A 116 -24.86 2.10 -4.32
C PRO A 116 -25.99 1.09 -4.58
N ARG A 117 -25.68 -0.06 -5.19
CA ARG A 117 -26.65 -1.15 -5.40
C ARG A 117 -27.09 -1.83 -4.11
N ALA A 118 -26.18 -2.02 -3.15
CA ALA A 118 -26.51 -2.53 -1.83
C ALA A 118 -27.47 -1.55 -1.10
N GLY A 119 -27.12 -0.27 -1.11
CA GLY A 119 -27.96 0.76 -0.51
C GLY A 119 -29.33 0.91 -1.19
N PHE A 120 -29.39 0.75 -2.51
CA PHE A 120 -30.64 0.82 -3.28
C PHE A 120 -31.68 -0.23 -2.84
N VAL A 121 -31.24 -1.41 -2.41
CA VAL A 121 -32.12 -2.46 -1.88
C VAL A 121 -32.35 -2.36 -0.36
N GLY A 122 -31.91 -1.25 0.26
CA GLY A 122 -32.07 -0.99 1.70
C GLY A 122 -30.97 -1.53 2.60
N ASP A 123 -29.90 -2.12 2.04
CA ASP A 123 -28.75 -2.61 2.80
C ASP A 123 -27.69 -1.51 2.97
N GLU A 124 -27.95 -0.59 3.90
CA GLU A 124 -27.01 0.49 4.22
C GLU A 124 -25.73 -0.01 4.88
N LEU A 125 -25.79 -1.08 5.68
CA LEU A 125 -24.59 -1.63 6.31
C LEU A 125 -23.64 -2.23 5.25
N GLY A 126 -24.18 -3.03 4.33
CA GLY A 126 -23.41 -3.56 3.20
C GLY A 126 -22.85 -2.45 2.32
N SER A 127 -23.66 -1.42 2.03
CA SER A 127 -23.20 -0.23 1.30
C SER A 127 -22.05 0.49 2.03
N ALA A 128 -22.13 0.66 3.35
CA ALA A 128 -21.08 1.29 4.15
C ALA A 128 -19.78 0.47 4.18
N ILE A 129 -19.87 -0.87 4.28
CA ILE A 129 -18.70 -1.76 4.23
C ILE A 129 -17.99 -1.64 2.88
N ILE A 130 -18.73 -1.72 1.77
CA ILE A 130 -18.15 -1.58 0.42
C ILE A 130 -17.58 -0.17 0.22
N GLY A 131 -18.30 0.87 0.66
CA GLY A 131 -17.82 2.25 0.61
C GLY A 131 -16.51 2.44 1.39
N SER A 132 -16.36 1.82 2.55
CA SER A 132 -15.11 1.86 3.33
C SER A 132 -13.94 1.18 2.60
N ARG A 133 -14.21 0.09 1.85
CA ARG A 133 -13.21 -0.56 0.99
C ARG A 133 -12.80 0.34 -0.17
N LEU A 134 -13.75 1.01 -0.82
CA LEU A 134 -13.49 1.98 -1.88
C LEU A 134 -12.68 3.18 -1.37
N VAL A 135 -12.99 3.71 -0.18
CA VAL A 135 -12.18 4.76 0.48
C VAL A 135 -10.74 4.29 0.66
N ARG A 136 -10.54 3.07 1.19
CA ARG A 136 -9.21 2.47 1.36
C ARG A 136 -8.47 2.32 0.02
N ASP A 137 -9.16 1.87 -1.03
CA ASP A 137 -8.57 1.67 -2.34
C ASP A 137 -8.18 3.00 -3.02
N VAL A 138 -8.97 4.07 -2.86
CA VAL A 138 -8.59 5.42 -3.29
C VAL A 138 -7.34 5.90 -2.55
N MET A 139 -7.27 5.75 -1.22
CA MET A 139 -6.09 6.15 -0.44
C MET A 139 -4.82 5.38 -0.88
N ASN A 140 -4.95 4.07 -1.13
CA ASN A 140 -3.83 3.26 -1.62
C ASN A 140 -3.36 3.68 -3.02
N LEU A 141 -4.29 4.04 -3.92
CA LEU A 141 -3.90 4.60 -5.22
C LEU A 141 -3.19 5.94 -5.08
N CYS A 142 -3.60 6.82 -4.16
CA CYS A 142 -2.86 8.05 -3.87
C CYS A 142 -1.41 7.77 -3.43
N PHE A 143 -1.19 6.79 -2.55
CA PHE A 143 0.16 6.36 -2.17
C PHE A 143 0.99 5.90 -3.38
N LEU A 144 0.40 5.10 -4.27
CA LEU A 144 1.07 4.62 -5.48
C LEU A 144 1.36 5.77 -6.48
N ILE A 145 0.41 6.68 -6.69
CA ILE A 145 0.53 7.83 -7.59
C ILE A 145 1.67 8.75 -7.12
N GLU A 146 1.71 9.06 -5.83
CA GLU A 146 2.75 9.92 -5.23
C GLU A 146 4.04 9.16 -4.90
N ARG A 147 4.14 7.88 -5.27
CA ARG A 147 5.32 7.05 -5.07
C ARG A 147 5.80 6.92 -3.62
N HIS A 148 4.86 6.70 -2.71
CA HIS A 148 5.12 6.46 -1.30
C HIS A 148 4.66 5.07 -0.89
N TYR A 149 5.51 4.32 -0.17
CA TYR A 149 5.09 3.07 0.45
C TYR A 149 4.07 3.37 1.58
N ALA A 150 2.87 2.82 1.48
CA ALA A 150 1.87 2.86 2.55
C ALA A 150 2.38 2.13 3.81
N PRO A 151 2.17 2.68 5.02
CA PRO A 151 2.55 2.02 6.26
C PRO A 151 1.52 0.96 6.69
N TYR A 152 1.77 0.31 7.83
CA TYR A 152 0.77 -0.54 8.48
C TYR A 152 -0.46 0.25 8.98
N SER A 153 -1.53 -0.48 9.33
CA SER A 153 -2.88 0.04 9.55
C SER A 153 -2.97 1.22 10.54
N LYS A 154 -2.23 1.18 11.65
CA LYS A 154 -2.24 2.25 12.67
C LYS A 154 -1.90 3.62 12.10
N TRP A 155 -0.90 3.67 11.21
CA TRP A 155 -0.38 4.92 10.68
C TRP A 155 -0.93 5.27 9.30
N PHE A 156 -1.83 4.45 8.74
CA PHE A 156 -2.33 4.63 7.38
C PHE A 156 -2.94 6.02 7.15
N GLY A 157 -3.86 6.44 8.03
CA GLY A 157 -4.46 7.78 7.96
C GLY A 157 -3.44 8.90 8.19
N THR A 158 -2.57 8.77 9.19
CA THR A 158 -1.54 9.78 9.50
C THR A 158 -0.55 9.96 8.35
N ALA A 159 -0.08 8.86 7.75
CA ALA A 159 0.81 8.93 6.59
C ALA A 159 0.09 9.43 5.34
N PHE A 160 -1.20 9.11 5.17
CA PHE A 160 -1.98 9.65 4.07
C PHE A 160 -2.06 11.17 4.14
N GLN A 161 -2.18 11.77 5.33
CA GLN A 161 -2.15 13.24 5.50
C GLN A 161 -0.82 13.91 5.09
N GLN A 162 0.25 13.13 4.89
CA GLN A 162 1.54 13.64 4.44
C GLN A 162 1.65 13.70 2.91
N LEU A 163 0.70 13.14 2.17
CA LEU A 163 0.63 13.20 0.71
C LEU A 163 0.16 14.58 0.25
N ASP A 164 0.64 15.04 -0.90
CA ASP A 164 0.29 16.33 -1.49
C ASP A 164 -1.21 16.42 -1.82
N CYS A 165 -1.79 15.31 -2.31
CA CYS A 165 -3.20 15.23 -2.66
C CYS A 165 -4.14 15.14 -1.45
N ALA A 166 -3.61 14.89 -0.24
CA ALA A 166 -4.41 14.60 0.94
C ALA A 166 -5.37 15.72 1.31
N LYS A 167 -4.97 16.98 1.12
CA LYS A 167 -5.81 18.16 1.42
C LYS A 167 -7.10 18.17 0.60
N VAL A 168 -7.04 17.67 -0.63
CA VAL A 168 -8.19 17.58 -1.53
C VAL A 168 -9.02 16.35 -1.21
N PHE A 169 -8.40 15.19 -1.05
CA PHE A 169 -9.12 13.94 -0.81
C PHE A 169 -9.75 13.81 0.57
N SER A 170 -9.10 14.31 1.63
CA SER A 170 -9.51 14.03 3.01
C SER A 170 -10.96 14.43 3.32
N PRO A 171 -11.46 15.62 2.91
CA PRO A 171 -12.86 15.97 3.10
C PRO A 171 -13.83 15.02 2.38
N MET A 172 -13.53 14.64 1.13
CA MET A 172 -14.39 13.76 0.31
C MET A 172 -14.43 12.34 0.88
N LEU A 173 -13.26 11.78 1.20
CA LEU A 173 -13.15 10.43 1.77
C LEU A 173 -13.77 10.35 3.17
N TRP A 174 -13.60 11.38 3.99
CA TRP A 174 -14.23 11.43 5.31
C TRP A 174 -15.77 11.60 5.22
N SER A 175 -16.26 12.32 4.20
CA SER A 175 -17.69 12.40 3.90
C SER A 175 -18.24 11.03 3.50
N ALA A 176 -17.57 10.33 2.57
CA ALA A 176 -17.98 8.98 2.17
C ALA A 176 -17.97 8.00 3.35
N GLN A 177 -16.93 8.04 4.20
CA GLN A 177 -16.77 7.15 5.35
C GLN A 177 -17.86 7.34 6.41
N ARG A 178 -18.38 8.55 6.58
CA ARG A 178 -19.40 8.90 7.58
C ARG A 178 -20.81 9.03 7.03
N ALA A 179 -21.00 8.85 5.72
CA ALA A 179 -22.28 9.06 5.06
C ALA A 179 -23.36 8.14 5.68
N PRO A 180 -24.48 8.69 6.16
CA PRO A 180 -25.60 7.92 6.72
C PRO A 180 -26.40 7.19 5.64
N THR A 181 -26.35 7.67 4.39
CA THR A 181 -27.08 7.10 3.26
C THR A 181 -26.15 6.76 2.10
N TRP A 182 -26.51 5.76 1.31
CA TRP A 182 -25.76 5.36 0.12
C TRP A 182 -25.66 6.47 -0.93
N LYS A 183 -26.63 7.36 -1.02
CA LYS A 183 -26.62 8.48 -1.96
C LYS A 183 -25.55 9.50 -1.60
N GLU A 184 -25.51 9.91 -0.33
CA GLU A 184 -24.46 10.82 0.16
C GLU A 184 -23.06 10.20 0.02
N ARG A 185 -22.97 8.87 0.18
CA ARG A 185 -21.74 8.11 -0.03
C ARG A 185 -21.32 8.07 -1.50
N GLU A 186 -22.26 7.85 -2.41
CA GLU A 186 -22.06 7.86 -3.86
C GLU A 186 -21.61 9.23 -4.35
N ASP A 187 -22.22 10.31 -3.88
CA ASP A 187 -21.86 11.68 -4.24
C ASP A 187 -20.41 11.97 -3.81
N ALA A 188 -20.06 11.65 -2.57
CA ALA A 188 -18.71 11.88 -2.04
C ALA A 188 -17.64 11.03 -2.75
N LEU A 189 -17.92 9.75 -3.02
CA LEU A 189 -17.02 8.88 -3.78
C LEU A 189 -16.89 9.32 -5.23
N SER A 190 -17.97 9.78 -5.86
CA SER A 190 -17.95 10.28 -7.23
C SER A 190 -16.99 11.47 -7.38
N GLU A 191 -16.99 12.41 -6.45
CA GLU A 191 -16.04 13.53 -6.46
C GLU A 191 -14.60 13.05 -6.24
N ALA A 192 -14.38 12.11 -5.31
CA ALA A 192 -13.07 11.51 -5.10
C ALA A 192 -12.55 10.81 -6.38
N TYR A 193 -13.42 10.08 -7.09
CA TYR A 193 -13.03 9.40 -8.32
C TYR A 193 -12.66 10.36 -9.45
N LYS A 194 -13.40 11.46 -9.62
CA LYS A 194 -13.07 12.48 -10.63
C LYS A 194 -11.67 13.05 -10.38
N TYR A 195 -11.36 13.37 -9.12
CA TYR A 195 -10.04 13.89 -8.77
C TYR A 195 -8.94 12.82 -8.89
N LEU A 196 -9.23 11.56 -8.57
CA LEU A 196 -8.31 10.46 -8.78
C LEU A 196 -8.00 10.22 -10.27
N ALA A 197 -9.02 10.30 -11.14
CA ALA A 197 -8.85 10.24 -12.59
C ALA A 197 -8.01 11.41 -13.12
N HIS A 198 -8.19 12.61 -12.56
CA HIS A 198 -7.35 13.76 -12.85
C HIS A 198 -5.87 13.51 -12.52
N LEU A 199 -5.58 13.00 -11.31
CA LEU A 199 -4.21 12.65 -10.92
C LEU A 199 -3.62 11.54 -11.78
N HIS A 200 -4.42 10.53 -12.14
CA HIS A 200 -4.00 9.48 -13.08
C HIS A 200 -3.60 10.06 -14.44
N ASN A 201 -4.42 10.95 -15.01
CA ASN A 201 -4.10 11.59 -16.29
C ASN A 201 -2.83 12.46 -16.19
N ALA A 202 -2.60 13.11 -15.04
CA ALA A 202 -1.39 13.90 -14.80
C ALA A 202 -0.10 13.05 -14.76
N LEU A 203 -0.18 11.74 -14.46
CA LEU A 203 0.97 10.84 -14.55
C LEU A 203 1.45 10.60 -15.98
N ALA A 204 0.62 10.88 -17.00
CA ALA A 204 0.92 10.68 -18.41
C ALA A 204 1.39 9.24 -18.77
N ILE A 205 0.90 8.24 -18.03
CA ILE A 205 1.23 6.82 -18.25
C ILE A 205 0.34 6.16 -19.31
N THR A 206 -0.85 6.71 -19.58
CA THR A 206 -1.81 6.27 -20.60
C THR A 206 -2.22 7.44 -21.49
N GLU A 207 -3.02 7.19 -22.52
CA GLU A 207 -3.82 8.24 -23.14
C GLU A 207 -4.78 8.87 -22.11
N LYS A 208 -5.24 10.10 -22.39
CA LYS A 208 -6.14 10.82 -21.48
C LYS A 208 -7.49 10.12 -21.41
N LEU A 209 -7.90 9.74 -20.21
CA LEU A 209 -9.19 9.11 -19.93
C LEU A 209 -10.20 10.12 -19.38
N ALA A 210 -11.47 9.73 -19.33
CA ALA A 210 -12.54 10.59 -18.84
C ALA A 210 -12.40 10.85 -17.33
N GLU A 211 -12.47 12.12 -16.93
CA GLU A 211 -12.40 12.58 -15.52
C GLU A 211 -13.79 12.78 -14.92
N THR A 212 -14.81 12.06 -15.42
CA THR A 212 -16.22 12.24 -15.06
C THR A 212 -16.88 10.91 -14.78
N THR A 213 -17.71 10.86 -13.73
CA THR A 213 -18.55 9.69 -13.48
C THR A 213 -19.76 9.65 -14.41
N SER A 214 -20.22 8.45 -14.71
CA SER A 214 -21.42 8.21 -15.51
C SER A 214 -22.22 7.02 -14.98
N ASN A 215 -23.39 6.78 -15.55
CA ASN A 215 -24.27 5.70 -15.09
C ASN A 215 -23.66 4.33 -15.38
N PHE A 216 -23.80 3.39 -14.44
CA PHE A 216 -23.50 1.99 -14.66
C PHE A 216 -24.52 1.37 -15.62
N HIS A 217 -24.17 1.36 -16.92
CA HIS A 217 -25.07 1.01 -18.01
C HIS A 217 -26.36 1.85 -17.98
N ASN A 218 -27.53 1.20 -17.96
CA ASN A 218 -28.83 1.85 -17.86
C ASN A 218 -29.27 2.11 -16.41
N ARG A 219 -28.42 1.84 -15.41
CA ARG A 219 -28.76 1.97 -13.99
C ARG A 219 -28.28 3.31 -13.44
N PRO A 220 -29.03 3.97 -12.55
CA PRO A 220 -28.72 5.32 -12.08
C PRO A 220 -27.64 5.35 -10.99
N PHE A 221 -26.61 4.51 -11.11
CA PHE A 221 -25.48 4.44 -10.18
C PHE A 221 -24.25 5.07 -10.81
N LYS A 222 -23.62 6.03 -10.14
CA LYS A 222 -22.50 6.80 -10.67
C LYS A 222 -21.19 6.06 -10.43
N ILE A 223 -20.48 5.77 -11.51
CA ILE A 223 -19.20 5.07 -11.51
C ILE A 223 -18.17 5.81 -12.37
N ILE A 224 -16.88 5.61 -12.08
CA ILE A 224 -15.76 6.16 -12.85
C ILE A 224 -15.26 5.20 -13.94
N HIS A 225 -15.73 3.94 -13.93
CA HIS A 225 -15.27 2.87 -14.81
C HIS A 225 -13.80 2.54 -14.55
N GLY A 226 -13.50 2.16 -13.30
CA GLY A 226 -12.14 1.82 -12.88
C GLY A 226 -11.49 0.71 -13.71
N ASP A 227 -12.29 -0.17 -14.31
CA ASP A 227 -11.83 -1.20 -15.25
C ASP A 227 -11.22 -0.61 -16.52
N ILE A 228 -11.71 0.53 -17.03
CA ILE A 228 -11.14 1.20 -18.21
C ILE A 228 -9.73 1.73 -17.90
N PHE A 229 -9.53 2.31 -16.71
CA PHE A 229 -8.21 2.74 -16.25
C PHE A 229 -7.26 1.55 -16.11
N ALA A 230 -7.72 0.46 -15.50
CA ALA A 230 -6.93 -0.76 -15.35
C ALA A 230 -6.49 -1.33 -16.71
N GLN A 231 -7.42 -1.45 -17.66
CA GLN A 231 -7.13 -1.95 -19.02
C GLN A 231 -6.14 -1.04 -19.75
N ALA A 232 -6.35 0.28 -19.68
CA ALA A 232 -5.46 1.26 -20.30
C ALA A 232 -4.03 1.15 -19.75
N ILE A 233 -3.86 0.96 -18.43
CA ILE A 233 -2.54 0.77 -17.81
C ILE A 233 -1.91 -0.56 -18.22
N VAL A 234 -2.66 -1.66 -18.19
CA VAL A 234 -2.14 -2.99 -18.58
C VAL A 234 -1.60 -2.98 -20.01
N ALA A 235 -2.25 -2.26 -20.93
CA ALA A 235 -1.78 -2.11 -22.31
C ALA A 235 -0.42 -1.41 -22.45
N ARG A 236 0.07 -0.74 -21.39
CA ARG A 236 1.35 -0.03 -21.36
C ARG A 236 2.48 -0.86 -20.76
N ILE A 237 2.16 -1.97 -20.11
CA ILE A 237 3.16 -2.90 -19.59
C ILE A 237 3.91 -3.52 -20.77
N THR A 238 5.24 -3.53 -20.69
CA THR A 238 6.17 -4.02 -21.73
C THR A 238 7.02 -5.20 -21.27
N ASP A 239 7.38 -5.24 -19.98
CA ASP A 239 8.18 -6.27 -19.34
C ASP A 239 7.53 -7.65 -19.50
N PRO A 240 8.25 -8.67 -20.02
CA PRO A 240 7.67 -9.98 -20.29
C PRO A 240 7.14 -10.70 -19.06
N GLU A 241 7.80 -10.56 -17.90
CA GLU A 241 7.38 -11.20 -16.66
C GLU A 241 6.10 -10.55 -16.14
N VAL A 242 6.08 -9.21 -16.08
CA VAL A 242 4.90 -8.46 -15.63
C VAL A 242 3.73 -8.67 -16.59
N LYS A 243 3.97 -8.74 -17.91
CA LYS A 243 2.92 -9.09 -18.90
C LYS A 243 2.30 -10.45 -18.62
N ARG A 244 3.12 -11.47 -18.34
CA ARG A 244 2.62 -12.81 -18.00
C ARG A 244 1.75 -12.75 -16.74
N ILE A 245 2.17 -12.02 -15.72
CA ILE A 245 1.39 -11.80 -14.50
C ILE A 245 0.06 -11.08 -14.83
N ALA A 246 0.11 -10.00 -15.60
CA ALA A 246 -1.04 -9.17 -15.96
C ALA A 246 -2.02 -9.82 -16.95
N SER A 247 -1.63 -10.92 -17.61
CA SER A 247 -2.54 -11.72 -18.45
C SER A 247 -3.55 -12.56 -17.64
N ARG A 248 -3.35 -12.66 -16.32
CA ARG A 248 -4.25 -13.29 -15.35
C ARG A 248 -5.09 -12.20 -14.66
N PRO A 249 -6.18 -12.54 -13.93
CA PRO A 249 -6.89 -11.57 -13.13
C PRO A 249 -5.96 -10.75 -12.22
N LEU A 250 -6.16 -9.43 -12.19
CA LEU A 250 -5.30 -8.48 -11.50
C LEU A 250 -5.48 -8.57 -9.96
N ILE A 251 -4.82 -9.54 -9.34
CA ILE A 251 -4.88 -9.74 -7.89
C ILE A 251 -4.10 -8.69 -7.09
N GLY A 252 -3.21 -7.92 -7.72
CA GLY A 252 -2.39 -6.90 -7.06
C GLY A 252 -1.26 -7.49 -6.22
N SER A 253 -0.65 -6.70 -5.33
CA SER A 253 0.33 -7.19 -4.33
C SER A 253 -0.32 -7.79 -3.09
N ILE A 254 0.51 -8.32 -2.19
CA ILE A 254 0.12 -8.75 -0.84
C ILE A 254 -0.72 -7.71 -0.08
N ASP A 255 -0.46 -6.41 -0.28
CA ASP A 255 -1.22 -5.33 0.36
C ASP A 255 -2.60 -5.08 -0.29
N GLN A 256 -2.82 -5.57 -1.51
CA GLN A 256 -4.05 -5.36 -2.27
C GLN A 256 -5.03 -6.54 -2.17
N TYR A 257 -4.54 -7.78 -2.01
CA TYR A 257 -5.42 -8.94 -1.84
C TYR A 257 -5.58 -9.41 -0.38
N SER A 258 -4.77 -8.93 0.56
CA SER A 258 -4.86 -9.34 1.96
C SER A 258 -4.80 -8.15 2.93
N ASP A 259 -5.65 -8.18 3.95
CA ASP A 259 -5.56 -7.32 5.13
C ASP A 259 -5.12 -8.08 6.39
N SER A 260 -4.74 -9.36 6.25
CA SER A 260 -4.22 -10.17 7.35
C SER A 260 -2.85 -9.65 7.80
N THR A 261 -2.77 -9.22 9.05
CA THR A 261 -1.52 -8.80 9.69
C THR A 261 -0.49 -9.93 9.69
N ASP A 262 -0.91 -11.17 9.90
CA ASP A 262 -0.02 -12.33 9.94
C ASP A 262 0.65 -12.55 8.58
N ILE A 263 -0.13 -12.45 7.50
CA ILE A 263 0.37 -12.60 6.13
C ILE A 263 1.31 -11.44 5.76
N ARG A 264 0.97 -10.19 6.12
CA ARG A 264 1.75 -8.99 5.74
C ARG A 264 3.00 -8.77 6.60
N SER A 265 3.04 -9.32 7.82
CA SER A 265 4.11 -9.06 8.78
C SER A 265 5.10 -10.21 8.88
N ASP A 266 4.66 -11.46 8.71
CA ASP A 266 5.55 -12.61 8.70
C ASP A 266 6.07 -12.90 7.28
N SER A 267 7.37 -12.64 7.07
CA SER A 267 8.07 -12.89 5.80
C SER A 267 8.13 -14.38 5.44
N SER A 268 7.87 -15.30 6.37
CA SER A 268 7.87 -16.74 6.10
C SER A 268 6.85 -17.16 5.03
N TRP A 269 5.74 -16.41 4.90
CA TRP A 269 4.71 -16.66 3.88
C TRP A 269 5.19 -16.37 2.45
N ARG A 270 6.24 -15.58 2.28
CA ARG A 270 6.65 -15.03 0.99
C ARG A 270 6.91 -16.09 -0.07
N SER A 271 7.60 -17.18 0.27
CA SER A 271 7.94 -18.24 -0.68
C SER A 271 6.70 -18.91 -1.27
N ILE A 272 5.66 -19.10 -0.45
CA ILE A 272 4.36 -19.65 -0.88
C ILE A 272 3.60 -18.63 -1.72
N LEU A 273 3.54 -17.37 -1.27
CA LEU A 273 2.82 -16.30 -1.95
C LEU A 273 3.41 -15.96 -3.32
N ARG A 274 4.73 -16.12 -3.50
CA ARG A 274 5.39 -15.91 -4.79
C ARG A 274 4.80 -16.81 -5.88
N GLY A 275 4.31 -17.99 -5.52
CA GLY A 275 3.61 -18.91 -6.42
C GLY A 275 2.30 -18.39 -7.02
N LEU A 276 1.73 -17.29 -6.49
CA LEU A 276 0.56 -16.63 -7.10
C LEU A 276 0.90 -15.95 -8.43
N TYR A 277 2.17 -15.61 -8.64
CA TYR A 277 2.65 -14.84 -9.80
C TYR A 277 3.49 -15.65 -10.77
N VAL A 278 3.88 -16.89 -10.43
CA VAL A 278 4.67 -17.79 -11.29
C VAL A 278 3.74 -18.62 -12.19
#